data_AF-A0A3C0L1I1-F1
#
_entry.id   AF-A0A3C0L1I1-F1
#
_cell.length_a   1.000
_cell.length_b   1.000
_cell.length_c   1.000
_cell.angle_alpha   90.00
_cell.angle_beta   90.00
_cell.angle_gamma   90.00
#
_symmetry.space_group_name_H-M   'P 1'
#
loop_
_entity.id
_entity.type
_entity.pdbx_description
1 polymer ?
#
loop_
_entity_poly.entity_id
_entity_poly.type
_entity_poly.pdbx_seq_one_letter_code
_entity_poly.pdbx_strand_id
1 'polypeptide(L)'
;YDRRDRAYSIFRTNLYDSTFVKVFGGDADSTMAVPDADGRLLYASKIEDSIATVLYRDSESGPFEELVQLDLNDGQGVFNILGQDPADQKLYVLTNLGRDTTYLAKFNITSK
;
A
#
# COMPACT_ATOMS: atom_id res chain seq x y z
N TYR A 1 -6.50 -7.16 19.44
CA TYR A 1 -7.46 -6.13 19.03
C TYR A 1 -7.21 -4.91 19.89
N ASP A 2 -6.56 -3.89 19.34
CA ASP A 2 -6.34 -2.62 20.03
C ASP A 2 -7.37 -1.61 19.49
N ARG A 3 -8.20 -1.06 20.38
CA ARG A 3 -9.29 -0.13 20.01
C ARG A 3 -8.76 1.20 19.43
N ARG A 4 -7.45 1.43 19.50
CA ARG A 4 -6.74 2.55 18.86
C ARG A 4 -6.47 2.32 17.37
N ASP A 5 -6.49 1.07 16.89
CA ASP A 5 -6.45 0.76 15.47
C ASP A 5 -7.85 1.01 14.90
N ARG A 6 -8.07 2.22 14.38
CA ARG A 6 -9.42 2.69 14.05
C ARG A 6 -9.96 2.14 12.73
N ALA A 7 -9.08 1.70 11.82
CA ALA A 7 -9.47 1.19 10.51
C ALA A 7 -9.19 -0.32 10.36
N TYR A 8 -7.93 -0.75 10.50
CA TYR A 8 -7.54 -2.14 10.28
C TYR A 8 -6.22 -2.48 11.00
N SER A 9 -5.86 -3.76 11.02
CA SER A 9 -4.57 -4.23 11.55
C SER A 9 -4.01 -5.31 10.65
N ILE A 10 -2.69 -5.32 10.49
CA ILE A 10 -1.97 -6.38 9.77
C ILE A 10 -1.23 -7.25 10.79
N PHE A 11 -1.36 -8.56 10.61
CA PHE A 11 -0.70 -9.58 11.39
C PHE A 11 0.23 -10.40 10.49
N ARG A 12 1.41 -10.72 10.99
CA ARG A 12 2.30 -11.73 10.42
C ARG A 12 2.00 -13.05 11.12
N THR A 13 1.69 -14.08 10.34
CA THR A 13 1.30 -15.40 10.84
C THR A 13 2.35 -16.43 10.46
N ASN A 14 2.79 -17.22 11.44
CA ASN A 14 3.55 -18.43 11.18
C ASN A 14 2.56 -19.57 10.90
N LEU A 15 2.64 -20.14 9.69
CA LEU A 15 1.71 -21.17 9.23
C LEU A 15 1.94 -22.53 9.89
N TYR A 16 3.13 -22.78 10.45
CA TYR A 16 3.49 -24.07 11.04
C TYR A 16 2.97 -24.24 12.47
N ASP A 17 3.02 -23.15 13.25
CA ASP A 17 2.60 -23.16 14.66
C ASP A 17 1.34 -22.32 14.92
N SER A 18 0.76 -21.72 13.88
CA SER A 18 -0.43 -20.86 13.95
C SER A 18 -0.28 -19.64 14.87
N THR A 19 0.96 -19.25 15.19
CA THR A 19 1.22 -18.02 15.96
C THR A 19 1.05 -16.79 15.07
N PHE A 20 0.53 -15.71 15.66
CA PHE A 20 0.32 -14.44 14.97
C PHE A 20 0.91 -13.29 15.79
N VAL A 21 1.60 -12.38 15.08
CA VAL A 21 2.19 -11.16 15.65
C VAL A 21 1.62 -9.98 14.89
N LYS A 22 1.05 -9.01 15.62
CA LYS A 22 0.61 -7.75 15.01
C LYS A 22 1.86 -6.99 14.53
N VAL A 23 1.87 -6.60 13.27
CA VAL A 23 2.98 -5.85 12.64
C VAL A 23 2.60 -4.44 12.21
N PHE A 24 1.29 -4.17 12.05
CA PHE A 24 0.80 -2.85 11.72
C PHE A 24 -0.60 -2.61 12.29
N GLY A 25 -0.89 -1.37 12.65
CA GLY A 25 -2.22 -0.89 12.98
C GLY A 25 -2.46 0.41 12.20
N GLY A 26 -3.51 0.43 11.38
CA GLY A 26 -3.91 1.64 10.67
C GLY A 26 -4.60 2.63 11.59
N ASP A 27 -4.23 3.90 11.48
CA ASP A 27 -5.08 5.00 11.91
C ASP A 27 -6.30 5.13 10.98
N ALA A 28 -7.24 6.00 11.35
CA ALA A 28 -8.56 6.07 10.72
C ALA A 28 -8.50 6.46 9.23
N ASP A 29 -7.41 7.09 8.79
CA ASP A 29 -7.19 7.54 7.42
C ASP A 29 -6.55 6.42 6.60
N SER A 30 -7.35 5.36 6.36
CA SER A 30 -7.35 4.34 5.29
C SER A 30 -6.05 4.07 4.50
N THR A 31 -4.90 4.18 5.14
CA THR A 31 -3.62 3.78 4.59
C THR A 31 -3.67 2.27 4.41
N MET A 32 -3.38 1.71 3.25
CA MET A 32 -3.35 0.26 3.03
C MET A 32 -1.91 -0.16 2.83
N ALA A 33 -1.26 -0.58 3.92
CA ALA A 33 0.11 -1.07 3.88
C ALA A 33 0.21 -2.43 3.18
N VAL A 34 1.24 -2.58 2.34
CA VAL A 34 1.49 -3.76 1.53
C VAL A 34 2.90 -4.31 1.75
N PRO A 35 3.09 -5.64 1.66
CA PRO A 35 4.42 -6.24 1.78
C PRO A 35 5.25 -6.00 0.51
N ASP A 36 6.55 -5.78 0.71
CA ASP A 36 7.57 -5.96 -0.33
C ASP A 36 7.86 -7.45 -0.56
N ALA A 37 8.83 -7.74 -1.43
CA ALA A 37 9.21 -9.12 -1.75
C ALA A 37 9.82 -9.89 -0.57
N ASP A 38 10.34 -9.19 0.44
CA ASP A 38 10.87 -9.74 1.69
C ASP A 38 9.77 -9.86 2.77
N GLY A 39 8.53 -9.48 2.45
CA GLY A 39 7.41 -9.49 3.38
C GLY A 39 7.41 -8.34 4.39
N ARG A 40 8.21 -7.28 4.16
CA ARG A 40 8.25 -6.06 4.98
C ARG A 40 7.19 -5.09 4.49
N LEU A 41 6.49 -4.46 5.41
CA LEU A 41 5.43 -3.50 5.09
C LEU A 41 6.03 -2.11 4.83
N LEU A 42 6.69 -1.88 3.70
CA LEU A 42 7.40 -0.62 3.42
C LEU A 42 6.62 0.38 2.57
N TYR A 43 5.59 -0.09 1.85
CA TYR A 43 4.74 0.74 1.02
C TYR A 43 3.32 0.75 1.54
N ALA A 44 2.62 1.85 1.30
CA ALA A 44 1.18 1.92 1.51
C ALA A 44 0.51 2.88 0.54
N SER A 45 -0.82 2.88 0.49
CA SER A 45 -1.59 3.86 -0.26
C SER A 45 -2.78 4.38 0.54
N LYS A 46 -3.10 5.65 0.40
CA LYS A 46 -4.37 6.25 0.85
C LYS A 46 -5.07 6.93 -0.32
N ILE A 47 -6.39 7.03 -0.29
CA ILE A 47 -7.19 7.79 -1.26
C ILE A 47 -8.05 8.80 -0.52
N GLU A 48 -7.93 10.07 -0.87
CA GLU A 48 -8.70 11.19 -0.31
C GLU A 48 -9.03 12.18 -1.43
N ASP A 49 -10.29 12.63 -1.55
CA ASP A 49 -10.73 13.64 -2.52
C ASP A 49 -10.22 13.44 -3.96
N SER A 50 -10.30 12.20 -4.47
CA SER A 50 -9.79 11.77 -5.79
C SER A 50 -8.26 11.89 -5.95
N ILE A 51 -7.50 11.92 -4.86
CA ILE A 51 -6.04 11.84 -4.88
C ILE A 51 -5.62 10.51 -4.27
N ALA A 52 -4.93 9.68 -5.07
CA ALA A 52 -4.21 8.53 -4.54
C ALA A 52 -2.81 8.97 -4.10
N THR A 53 -2.47 8.73 -2.84
CA THR A 53 -1.12 8.99 -2.32
C THR A 53 -0.42 7.66 -2.07
N VAL A 54 0.73 7.46 -2.69
CA VAL A 54 1.66 6.38 -2.35
C VAL A 54 2.52 6.87 -1.20
N LEU A 55 2.64 6.03 -0.18
CA LEU A 55 3.44 6.26 1.01
C LEU A 55 4.60 5.27 1.07
N TYR A 56 5.70 5.70 1.67
CA TYR A 56 6.89 4.87 1.89
C TYR A 56 7.46 5.07 3.29
N ARG A 57 8.16 4.04 3.79
CA ARG A 57 8.99 4.15 5.00
C ARG A 57 10.25 3.32 4.85
N ASP A 58 11.36 3.81 5.38
CA ASP A 58 12.65 3.10 5.36
C ASP A 58 12.67 1.84 6.24
N SER A 59 11.80 1.78 7.26
CA SER A 59 11.74 0.64 8.19
C SER A 59 10.33 0.41 8.72
N GLU A 60 10.02 -0.83 9.12
CA GLU A 60 8.69 -1.17 9.69
C GLU A 60 8.39 -0.45 11.02
N SER A 61 9.40 0.07 11.70
CA SER A 61 9.28 0.89 12.91
C SER A 61 9.13 2.39 12.62
N GLY A 62 9.44 2.84 11.41
CA GLY A 62 9.37 4.24 11.01
C GLY A 62 7.94 4.67 10.64
N PRO A 63 7.66 5.98 10.65
CA PRO A 63 6.42 6.52 10.10
C PRO A 63 6.41 6.36 8.58
N PHE A 64 5.22 6.33 8.00
CA PHE A 64 5.04 6.49 6.56
C PHE A 64 5.19 7.97 6.16
N GLU A 65 5.86 8.19 5.04
CA GLU A 65 6.05 9.50 4.41
C GLU A 65 5.46 9.49 3.00
N GLU A 66 5.02 10.65 2.53
CA GLU A 66 4.45 10.77 1.18
C GLU A 66 5.55 10.62 0.12
N LEU A 67 5.33 9.68 -0.80
CA LEU A 67 6.27 9.39 -1.88
C LEU A 67 5.82 10.05 -3.18
N VAL A 68 4.53 9.88 -3.54
CA VAL A 68 3.94 10.47 -4.74
C VAL A 68 2.43 10.58 -4.60
N GLN A 69 1.86 11.63 -5.18
CA GLN A 69 0.42 11.84 -5.31
C GLN A 69 0.01 11.72 -6.77
N LEU A 70 -1.15 11.11 -6.99
CA LEU A 70 -1.74 10.86 -8.29
C LEU A 70 -3.17 11.39 -8.30
N ASP A 71 -3.47 12.23 -9.29
CA ASP A 71 -4.83 12.70 -9.54
C ASP A 71 -5.64 11.61 -10.25
N LEU A 72 -6.79 11.26 -9.68
CA LEU A 72 -7.70 10.24 -10.17
C LEU A 72 -8.81 10.80 -11.06
N ASN A 73 -8.92 12.12 -11.21
CA ASN A 73 -10.04 12.79 -11.89
C ASN A 73 -10.06 12.55 -13.41
N ASP A 74 -8.94 12.18 -14.04
CA ASP A 74 -8.84 11.94 -15.49
C ASP A 74 -9.26 10.50 -15.91
N GLY A 75 -10.31 9.97 -15.30
CA GLY A 75 -10.86 8.65 -15.62
C GLY A 75 -10.17 7.48 -14.90
N GLN A 76 -9.36 7.75 -13.87
CA GLN A 76 -8.71 6.73 -13.06
C GLN A 76 -9.43 6.54 -11.72
N GLY A 77 -10.57 5.85 -11.68
CA GLY A 77 -11.31 5.62 -10.43
C GLY A 77 -10.66 4.61 -9.46
N VAL A 78 -9.59 3.90 -9.86
CA VAL A 78 -8.96 2.86 -9.05
C VAL A 78 -7.44 3.00 -9.02
N PHE A 79 -6.87 2.98 -7.83
CA PHE A 79 -5.43 2.83 -7.61
C PHE A 79 -5.18 2.10 -6.28
N ASN A 80 -4.85 0.80 -6.36
CA ASN A 80 -4.49 0.01 -5.18
C ASN A 80 -3.14 -0.65 -5.40
N ILE A 81 -2.22 -0.47 -4.46
CA ILE A 81 -0.95 -1.20 -4.47
C ILE A 81 -1.22 -2.64 -4.01
N LEU A 82 -0.63 -3.61 -4.70
CA LEU A 82 -0.75 -5.04 -4.36
C LEU A 82 0.57 -5.65 -3.87
N GLY A 83 1.70 -5.01 -4.17
CA GLY A 83 3.03 -5.44 -3.74
C GLY A 83 4.13 -4.82 -4.57
N GLN A 84 5.38 -5.19 -4.28
CA GLN A 84 6.55 -4.76 -5.03
C GLN A 84 7.09 -5.89 -5.91
N ASP A 85 7.54 -5.55 -7.11
CA ASP A 85 8.32 -6.45 -7.95
C ASP A 85 9.79 -6.47 -7.48
N PRO A 86 10.33 -7.64 -7.06
CA PRO A 86 11.71 -7.74 -6.62
C PRO A 86 12.75 -7.50 -7.73
N ALA A 87 12.38 -7.68 -9.00
CA ALA A 87 13.32 -7.62 -10.11
C ALA A 87 13.64 -6.18 -10.54
N ASP A 88 12.65 -5.29 -10.51
CA ASP A 88 12.76 -3.91 -10.99
C ASP A 88 12.30 -2.85 -9.98
N GLN A 89 11.97 -3.27 -8.75
CA GLN A 89 11.52 -2.44 -7.63
C GLN A 89 10.24 -1.62 -7.90
N LYS A 90 9.52 -1.91 -8.99
CA LYS A 90 8.23 -1.26 -9.30
C LYS A 90 7.12 -1.79 -8.42
N LEU A 91 6.04 -1.03 -8.31
CA LEU A 91 4.85 -1.49 -7.60
C LEU A 91 3.88 -2.17 -8.57
N TYR A 92 3.35 -3.32 -8.18
CA TYR A 92 2.17 -3.88 -8.79
C TYR A 92 0.96 -3.08 -8.32
N VAL A 93 0.24 -2.48 -9.25
CA VAL A 93 -0.95 -1.68 -8.96
C VAL A 93 -2.15 -2.18 -9.73
N LEU A 94 -3.29 -2.24 -9.05
CA LEU A 94 -4.59 -2.42 -9.67
C LEU A 94 -5.12 -1.04 -10.07
N THR A 95 -5.35 -0.82 -11.37
CA THR A 95 -5.79 0.47 -11.90
C THR A 95 -6.71 0.31 -13.09
N ASN A 96 -7.46 1.36 -13.44
CA ASN A 96 -8.23 1.46 -14.67
C ASN A 96 -7.76 2.64 -15.54
N LEU A 97 -6.55 3.17 -15.33
CA LEU A 97 -6.05 4.31 -16.10
C LEU A 97 -6.14 4.05 -17.62
N GLY A 98 -6.84 4.94 -18.34
CA GLY A 98 -7.03 4.84 -19.78
C GLY A 98 -7.90 3.65 -20.24
N ARG A 99 -8.67 3.02 -19.34
CA ARG A 99 -9.54 1.88 -19.65
C ARG A 99 -10.83 1.89 -18.82
N ASP A 100 -11.90 1.33 -19.39
CA ASP A 100 -13.16 1.13 -18.67
C ASP A 100 -13.15 -0.12 -17.77
N THR A 101 -12.08 -0.90 -17.81
CA THR A 101 -11.88 -2.10 -17.00
C THR A 101 -10.61 -2.01 -16.18
N THR A 102 -10.64 -2.54 -14.97
CA THR A 102 -9.48 -2.65 -14.10
C THR A 102 -8.47 -3.68 -14.62
N TYR A 103 -7.18 -3.37 -14.51
CA TYR A 103 -6.08 -4.25 -14.90
C TYR A 103 -4.89 -4.11 -13.96
N LEU A 104 -4.01 -5.11 -13.96
CA LEU A 104 -2.74 -5.08 -13.25
C LEU A 104 -1.70 -4.32 -14.07
N ALA A 105 -1.08 -3.31 -13.48
CA ALA A 105 -0.01 -2.53 -14.07
C ALA A 105 1.24 -2.52 -13.17
N LYS A 106 2.37 -2.11 -13.75
CA LYS A 106 3.58 -1.78 -13.01
C LYS A 106 3.71 -0.27 -12.91
N PHE A 107 3.78 0.25 -11.69
CA PHE A 107 3.96 1.66 -11.39
C PHE A 107 5.43 1.94 -11.05
N ASN A 108 6.02 2.93 -11.74
CA ASN A 108 7.40 3.34 -11.47
C ASN A 108 7.42 4.22 -10.22
N ILE A 109 8.22 3.81 -9.25
CA ILE A 109 8.57 4.60 -8.09
C ILE A 109 9.72 5.53 -8.46
N THR A 110 9.54 6.44 -9.42
CA THR A 110 10.52 7.51 -9.61
C THR A 110 10.28 8.53 -8.51
N SER A 111 11.22 8.61 -7.57
CA SER A 111 11.32 9.71 -6.62
C SER A 111 11.38 11.03 -7.39
N LYS A 112 10.87 12.11 -6.78
CA LYS A 112 11.27 13.46 -7.18
C LYS A 112 12.80 13.58 -7.18
#